data_AF-A0A6L8CBH6-F1
#
_entry.id   AF-A0A6L8CBH6-F1
#
_cell.length_a   1.000
_cell.length_b   1.000
_cell.length_c   1.000
_cell.angle_alpha   90.00
_cell.angle_beta   90.00
_cell.angle_gamma   90.00
#
_symmetry.space_group_name_H-M   'P 1'
#
loop_
_entity.id
_entity.type
_entity.pdbx_description
1 polymer ?
#
loop_
_entity_poly.entity_id
_entity_poly.type
_entity_poly.pdbx_seq_one_letter_code
_entity_poly.pdbx_strand_id
1 'polypeptide(L)'
;MTDNNDRIITVKNSLDMNILGDNISDITDFAVEKYEFRHDATLSSETRDAAVKETREALWEMVEKLKLKRQQILKTFFEKADETVNRVVSDMQE
;
A
#
# COMPACT_ATOMS: atom_id res chain seq x y z
N MET A 1 -13.81 10.02 38.75
CA MET A 1 -12.81 10.50 37.78
C MET A 1 -11.97 9.31 37.41
N THR A 2 -12.14 8.79 36.21
CA THR A 2 -11.37 7.66 35.69
C THR A 2 -10.76 8.16 34.39
N ASP A 3 -9.48 8.51 34.45
CA ASP A 3 -8.69 8.92 33.30
C ASP A 3 -8.59 7.72 32.36
N ASN A 4 -9.38 7.76 31.28
CA ASN A 4 -9.19 6.93 30.10
C ASN A 4 -7.87 7.34 29.47
N ASN A 5 -6.81 6.67 29.90
CA ASN A 5 -5.47 6.81 29.38
C ASN A 5 -5.49 6.33 27.92
N ASP A 6 -5.61 7.29 26.99
CA ASP A 6 -5.55 7.13 25.54
C ASP A 6 -4.24 6.42 25.16
N ARG A 7 -4.27 5.08 25.18
CA ARG A 7 -3.19 4.24 24.67
C ARG A 7 -3.25 4.30 23.16
N ILE A 8 -2.59 5.30 22.60
CA ILE A 8 -2.30 5.41 21.17
C ILE A 8 -1.43 4.20 20.81
N ILE A 9 -2.06 3.15 20.26
CA ILE A 9 -1.36 2.00 19.69
C ILE A 9 -0.64 2.51 18.45
N THR A 10 0.65 2.81 18.57
CA THR A 10 1.49 3.16 17.43
C THR A 10 1.77 1.88 16.63
N VAL A 11 0.90 1.57 15.68
CA VAL A 11 1.15 0.51 14.69
C VAL A 11 2.39 0.93 13.89
N LYS A 12 3.54 0.28 14.14
CA LYS A 12 4.79 0.51 13.40
C LYS A 12 4.50 0.40 11.89
N ASN A 13 4.60 1.52 11.18
CA ASN A 13 4.49 1.60 9.72
C ASN A 13 5.68 0.88 9.10
N SER A 14 5.54 -0.42 8.83
CA SER A 14 6.59 -1.26 8.23
C SER A 14 6.67 -1.19 6.70
N LEU A 15 5.96 -0.26 6.06
CA LEU A 15 6.10 0.03 4.64
C LEU A 15 6.25 1.55 4.49
N ASP A 16 7.49 1.98 4.22
CA ASP A 16 7.76 3.35 3.85
C ASP A 16 7.31 3.56 2.40
N MET A 17 6.13 4.17 2.24
CA MET A 17 5.52 4.40 0.93
C MET A 17 6.29 5.43 0.10
N ASN A 18 7.19 6.20 0.72
CA ASN A 18 8.08 7.11 -0.01
C ASN A 18 9.08 6.30 -0.86
N ILE A 19 9.60 5.19 -0.31
CA ILE A 19 10.49 4.27 -1.03
C ILE A 19 9.76 3.63 -2.22
N LEU A 20 8.46 3.34 -2.09
CA LEU A 20 7.65 2.83 -3.21
C LEU A 20 7.39 3.89 -4.28
N GLY A 21 7.19 5.14 -3.91
CA GLY A 21 7.01 6.25 -4.85
C GLY A 21 8.23 6.50 -5.72
N ASP A 22 9.42 6.53 -5.12
CA ASP A 22 10.68 6.71 -5.86
C ASP A 22 10.90 5.55 -6.85
N ASN A 23 10.62 4.31 -6.44
CA ASN A 23 10.72 3.13 -7.30
C ASN A 23 9.71 3.13 -8.46
N ILE A 24 8.55 3.81 -8.33
CA ILE A 24 7.54 3.81 -9.38
C ILE A 24 7.98 4.60 -10.60
N SER A 25 8.75 5.68 -10.42
CA SER A 25 9.32 6.40 -11.55
C SER A 25 10.29 5.51 -12.33
N ASP A 26 11.21 4.84 -11.64
CA ASP A 26 12.17 3.92 -12.28
C ASP A 26 11.48 2.75 -12.99
N ILE A 27 10.46 2.15 -12.34
CA ILE A 27 9.66 1.06 -12.94
C ILE A 27 8.92 1.54 -14.18
N THR A 28 8.39 2.76 -14.15
CA THR A 28 7.65 3.36 -15.25
C THR A 28 8.56 3.58 -16.46
N ASP A 29 9.70 4.22 -16.25
CA ASP A 29 10.66 4.51 -17.32
C ASP A 29 11.17 3.20 -17.93
N PHE A 30 11.51 2.22 -17.10
CA PHE A 30 11.90 0.88 -17.55
C PHE A 30 10.79 0.18 -18.36
N ALA A 31 9.51 0.33 -17.96
CA ALA A 31 8.39 -0.28 -18.69
C ALA A 31 8.24 0.30 -20.10
N VAL A 32 8.44 1.62 -20.26
CA VAL A 32 8.40 2.30 -21.55
C VAL A 32 9.61 1.92 -22.41
N GLU A 33 10.81 1.90 -21.84
CA GLU A 33 12.02 1.45 -22.54
C GLU A 33 11.90 0.00 -23.01
N LYS A 34 11.35 -0.87 -22.16
CA LYS A 34 11.09 -2.27 -22.50
C LYS A 34 10.10 -2.40 -23.65
N TYR A 35 9.11 -1.52 -23.74
CA TYR A 35 8.18 -1.50 -24.86
C TYR A 35 8.91 -1.15 -26.16
N GLU A 36 9.69 -0.05 -26.16
CA GLU A 36 10.50 0.39 -27.30
C GLU A 36 11.43 -0.72 -27.79
N PHE A 37 12.18 -1.35 -26.86
CA PHE A 37 13.08 -2.45 -27.17
C PHE A 37 12.36 -3.66 -27.78
N ARG A 38 11.20 -4.05 -27.23
CA ARG A 38 10.46 -5.23 -27.71
C ARG A 38 9.84 -5.05 -29.09
N HIS A 39 9.51 -3.82 -29.46
CA HIS A 39 8.84 -3.51 -30.71
C HIS A 39 9.79 -2.92 -31.76
N ASP A 40 11.09 -2.84 -31.46
CA ASP A 40 12.10 -2.19 -32.29
C ASP A 40 11.65 -0.80 -32.75
N ALA A 41 11.07 -0.05 -31.80
CA ALA A 41 10.44 1.23 -32.05
C ALA A 41 11.05 2.30 -31.15
N THR A 42 11.14 3.52 -31.67
CA THR A 42 11.46 4.71 -30.86
C THR A 42 10.20 5.56 -30.80
N LEU A 43 9.66 5.76 -29.59
CA LEU A 43 8.49 6.61 -29.40
C LEU A 43 8.89 8.07 -29.63
N SER A 44 7.96 8.87 -30.13
CA SER A 44 8.13 10.33 -30.09
C SER A 44 8.16 10.80 -28.64
N SER A 45 8.79 11.95 -28.38
CA SER A 45 8.84 12.53 -27.02
C SER A 45 7.44 12.64 -26.42
N GLU A 46 6.46 13.14 -27.18
CA GLU A 46 5.09 13.31 -26.73
C GLU A 46 4.42 11.97 -26.35
N THR A 47 4.59 10.93 -27.19
CA THR A 47 4.03 9.61 -26.89
C THR A 47 4.73 8.94 -25.71
N ARG A 48 6.06 9.12 -25.60
CA ARG A 48 6.84 8.60 -24.47
C ARG A 48 6.40 9.25 -23.17
N ASP A 49 6.28 10.58 -23.13
CA ASP A 49 5.86 11.32 -21.95
C ASP A 49 4.44 10.95 -21.52
N ALA A 50 3.52 10.79 -22.48
CA ALA A 50 2.18 10.30 -22.21
C ALA A 50 2.20 8.87 -21.63
N ALA A 51 2.98 7.97 -22.21
CA ALA A 51 3.09 6.58 -21.73
C ALA A 51 3.67 6.50 -20.32
N VAL A 52 4.70 7.30 -20.02
CA VAL A 52 5.26 7.44 -18.67
C VAL A 52 4.20 7.94 -17.71
N LYS A 53 3.49 9.01 -18.04
CA LYS A 53 2.45 9.58 -17.17
C LYS A 53 1.36 8.57 -16.84
N GLU A 54 0.75 7.95 -17.85
CA GLU A 54 -0.35 6.99 -17.67
C GLU A 54 0.10 5.76 -16.89
N THR A 55 1.30 5.25 -17.16
CA THR A 55 1.86 4.10 -16.43
C THR A 55 2.11 4.45 -14.96
N ARG A 56 2.68 5.63 -14.68
CA ARG A 56 2.90 6.11 -13.31
C ARG A 56 1.58 6.23 -12.55
N GLU A 57 0.57 6.84 -13.16
CA GLU A 57 -0.76 6.99 -12.56
C GLU A 57 -1.41 5.63 -12.24
N ALA A 58 -1.36 4.68 -13.19
CA ALA A 58 -1.88 3.34 -12.98
C ALA A 58 -1.18 2.57 -11.85
N LEU A 59 0.16 2.70 -11.75
CA LEU A 59 0.93 2.10 -10.67
C LEU A 59 0.58 2.73 -9.32
N TRP A 60 0.35 4.04 -9.28
CA TRP A 60 -0.04 4.73 -8.05
C TRP A 60 -1.43 4.32 -7.56
N GLU A 61 -2.40 4.22 -8.47
CA GLU A 61 -3.74 3.73 -8.15
C GLU A 61 -3.71 2.31 -7.56
N MET A 62 -2.82 1.46 -8.07
CA MET A 62 -2.61 0.11 -7.53
C MET A 62 -2.03 0.15 -6.11
N VAL A 63 -1.07 1.03 -5.84
CA VAL A 63 -0.51 1.23 -4.48
C VAL A 63 -1.58 1.70 -3.51
N GLU A 64 -2.45 2.64 -3.90
CA GLU A 64 -3.55 3.12 -3.06
C GLU A 64 -4.54 2.00 -2.72
N LYS A 65 -4.91 1.17 -3.70
CA LYS A 65 -5.76 -0.02 -3.49
C LYS A 65 -5.11 -0.99 -2.52
N LEU A 66 -3.81 -1.25 -2.65
CA LEU A 66 -3.06 -2.13 -1.74
C LEU A 66 -2.97 -1.54 -0.33
N LYS A 67 -2.82 -0.22 -0.19
CA LYS A 67 -2.83 0.47 1.11
C LYS A 67 -4.18 0.28 1.82
N LEU A 68 -5.29 0.48 1.11
CA LEU A 68 -6.62 0.26 1.64
C LEU A 68 -6.82 -1.20 2.07
N LYS A 69 -6.40 -2.14 1.21
CA LYS A 69 -6.46 -3.58 1.52
C LYS A 69 -5.62 -3.92 2.76
N ARG A 70 -4.42 -3.36 2.90
CA ARG A 70 -3.57 -3.54 4.09
C ARG A 70 -4.27 -3.04 5.36
N GLN A 71 -4.90 -1.87 5.31
CA GLN A 71 -5.66 -1.34 6.44
C GLN A 71 -6.82 -2.25 6.84
N GLN A 72 -7.56 -2.77 5.87
CA GLN A 72 -8.65 -3.73 6.12
C GLN A 72 -8.13 -5.01 6.77
N ILE A 73 -7.05 -5.59 6.25
CA ILE A 73 -6.43 -6.79 6.82
C ILE A 73 -5.99 -6.55 8.26
N LEU A 74 -5.32 -5.43 8.53
CA LEU A 74 -4.89 -5.07 9.88
C LEU A 74 -6.08 -4.93 10.83
N LYS A 75 -7.16 -4.27 10.39
CA LYS A 75 -8.39 -4.16 11.17
C LYS A 75 -8.94 -5.54 11.53
N THR A 76 -9.06 -6.44 10.56
CA THR A 76 -9.54 -7.80 10.81
C THR A 76 -8.66 -8.56 11.80
N PHE A 77 -7.33 -8.37 11.74
CA PHE A 77 -6.41 -9.01 12.68
C PHE A 77 -6.62 -8.50 14.11
N PHE A 78 -6.78 -7.19 14.28
CA PHE A 78 -7.06 -6.60 15.58
C PHE A 78 -8.43 -7.02 16.12
N GLU A 79 -9.48 -6.99 15.31
CA GLU A 79 -10.81 -7.48 15.69
C GLU A 79 -10.73 -8.94 16.12
N LYS A 80 -10.01 -9.79 15.38
CA LYS A 80 -9.89 -11.19 15.73
C LYS A 80 -9.10 -11.42 17.02
N ALA A 81 -8.05 -10.65 17.24
CA ALA A 81 -7.29 -10.68 18.48
C ALA A 81 -8.16 -10.26 19.67
N ASP A 82 -8.93 -9.18 19.52
CA ASP A 82 -9.83 -8.67 20.55
C ASP A 82 -10.95 -9.66 20.88
N GLU A 83 -11.63 -10.22 19.87
CA GLU A 83 -12.61 -11.31 20.03
C GLU A 83 -12.03 -12.48 20.84
N THR A 84 -10.78 -12.87 20.53
CA THR A 84 -10.12 -14.01 21.17
C THR A 84 -9.81 -13.71 22.63
N VAL A 85 -9.29 -12.52 22.92
CA VAL A 85 -9.01 -12.09 24.30
C VAL A 85 -10.31 -12.00 25.11
N ASN A 86 -11.33 -11.34 24.57
CA ASN A 86 -12.63 -11.20 25.24
C ASN A 86 -13.25 -12.56 25.55
N ARG A 87 -13.25 -13.49 24.60
CA ARG A 87 -13.75 -14.85 24.82
C ARG A 87 -13.01 -15.55 25.96
N VAL A 88 -11.66 -15.53 25.95
CA VAL A 88 -10.86 -16.18 27.00
C VAL A 88 -11.09 -15.56 28.37
N VAL A 89 -11.24 -14.23 28.44
CA VAL A 89 -11.51 -13.53 29.70
C VAL A 89 -12.91 -13.87 30.24
N SER A 90 -13.93 -13.89 29.38
CA SER A 90 -15.29 -14.28 29.76
C SER A 90 -15.36 -15.73 30.24
N ASP A 91 -14.71 -16.66 29.53
CA ASP A 91 -14.65 -18.09 29.90
C ASP A 91 -13.96 -18.33 31.26
N MET A 92 -13.12 -17.39 31.73
CA MET A 92 -12.43 -17.47 33.03
C MET A 92 -13.20 -16.81 34.20
N GLN A 93 -14.29 -16.10 33.91
CA GLN A 93 -15.09 -15.39 34.92
C GLN A 93 -16.41 -16.09 35.26
N GLU A 94 -16.77 -17.15 34.53
CA GLU A 94 -17.83 -18.11 34.87
C GLU A 94 -17.29 -19.29 35.69
#